data_AF-A0A4Z0V789-F1
#
_entry.id   AF-A0A4Z0V789-F1
#
_cell.length_a   1.000
_cell.length_b   1.000
_cell.length_c   1.000
_cell.angle_alpha   90.00
_cell.angle_beta   90.00
_cell.angle_gamma   90.00
#
_symmetry.space_group_name_H-M   'P 1'
#
loop_
_entity.id
_entity.type
_entity.pdbx_description
1 polymer ?
#
loop_
_entity_poly.entity_id
_entity_poly.type
_entity_poly.pdbx_seq_one_letter_code
_entity_poly.pdbx_strand_id
1 'polypeptide(L)'
;MADNYLERRMEEYRTGRLASHSKSTPGMRRPHKQCELVLSYPPMNVIVIGPCDTLATLVAATVSAFTGVGSKVAFTSGDPKGSSILAQRTGARYYPSSFTLDAIVGDIAERWGDIDVVVDLRIIGPENVDDNPAADTASAARHILYLSHPDNTWLCDEWL
;
A
#
# COMPACT_ATOMS: atom_id res chain seq x y z
N MET A 1 -46.90 -29.89 9.05
CA MET A 1 -45.71 -30.41 9.77
C MET A 1 -44.47 -29.90 9.05
N ALA A 2 -43.93 -28.77 9.48
CA ALA A 2 -42.81 -28.07 8.84
C ALA A 2 -41.71 -27.65 9.84
N ASP A 3 -41.70 -28.23 11.04
CA ASP A 3 -40.86 -27.74 12.15
C ASP A 3 -39.48 -28.43 12.22
N ASN A 4 -39.28 -29.52 11.47
CA ASN A 4 -38.05 -30.33 11.55
C ASN A 4 -36.83 -29.76 10.80
N TYR A 5 -37.00 -28.70 10.01
CA TYR A 5 -35.89 -28.17 9.20
C TYR A 5 -34.96 -27.25 10.00
N LEU A 6 -35.52 -26.47 10.93
CA LEU A 6 -34.75 -25.52 11.73
C LEU A 6 -33.93 -26.22 12.82
N GLU A 7 -34.51 -27.19 13.52
CA GLU A 7 -33.81 -27.95 14.56
C GLU A 7 -32.63 -28.72 13.98
N ARG A 8 -32.84 -29.38 12.84
CA ARG A 8 -31.80 -30.16 12.17
C ARG A 8 -30.64 -29.28 11.70
N ARG A 9 -30.94 -28.07 11.22
CA ARG A 9 -29.91 -27.11 10.78
C ARG A 9 -29.14 -26.48 11.94
N MET A 10 -29.79 -26.29 13.10
CA MET A 10 -29.11 -25.83 14.32
C MET A 10 -28.24 -26.93 14.94
N GLU A 11 -28.67 -28.19 14.88
CA GLU A 11 -27.88 -29.34 15.31
C GLU A 11 -26.62 -29.51 14.46
N GLU A 12 -26.73 -29.32 13.14
CA GLU A 12 -25.58 -29.29 12.22
C GLU A 12 -24.60 -28.13 12.51
N TYR A 13 -25.11 -26.99 13.00
CA TYR A 13 -24.29 -25.85 13.43
C TYR A 13 -23.56 -26.14 14.75
N ARG A 14 -24.25 -26.75 15.73
CA ARG A 14 -23.66 -27.14 17.03
C ARG A 14 -22.62 -28.24 16.88
N THR A 15 -22.84 -29.20 15.98
CA THR A 15 -21.92 -30.31 15.72
C THR A 15 -20.73 -29.93 14.85
N GLY A 16 -20.63 -28.67 14.42
CA GLY A 16 -19.48 -28.16 13.64
C GLY A 16 -19.40 -28.70 12.21
N ARG A 17 -20.38 -29.49 11.74
CA ARG A 17 -20.40 -30.05 10.37
C ARG A 17 -20.58 -28.99 9.28
N LEU A 18 -21.06 -27.80 9.64
CA LEU A 18 -21.20 -26.63 8.77
C LEU A 18 -20.00 -25.67 8.81
N ALA A 19 -18.95 -25.97 9.59
CA ALA A 19 -17.69 -25.25 9.47
C ALA A 19 -17.06 -25.64 8.14
N SER A 20 -17.37 -24.88 7.09
CA SER A 20 -16.54 -24.84 5.90
C SER A 20 -15.17 -24.38 6.37
N HIS A 21 -14.26 -25.33 6.60
CA HIS A 21 -12.85 -25.04 6.65
C HIS A 21 -12.52 -24.44 5.28
N SER A 22 -12.57 -23.11 5.21
CA SER A 22 -11.81 -22.34 4.26
C SER A 22 -10.35 -22.70 4.54
N LYS A 23 -9.88 -23.77 3.91
CA LYS A 23 -8.47 -23.96 3.67
C LYS A 23 -8.11 -22.78 2.80
N SER A 24 -7.62 -21.71 3.43
CA SER A 24 -6.83 -20.69 2.77
C SER A 24 -5.67 -21.43 2.12
N THR A 25 -5.85 -21.85 0.87
CA THR A 25 -4.79 -22.42 0.06
C THR A 25 -3.69 -21.37 0.02
N PRO A 26 -2.45 -21.68 0.44
CA PRO A 26 -1.33 -20.78 0.22
C PRO A 26 -1.31 -20.42 -1.26
N GLY A 27 -1.27 -19.12 -1.55
CA GLY A 27 -1.61 -18.53 -2.83
C GLY A 27 -1.19 -19.37 -4.03
N MET A 28 -2.19 -19.76 -4.83
CA MET A 28 -1.98 -20.24 -6.19
C MET A 28 -1.35 -19.10 -6.98
N ARG A 29 -0.01 -19.02 -6.96
CA ARG A 29 0.74 -18.07 -7.77
C ARG A 29 0.37 -18.39 -9.22
N ARG A 30 -0.20 -17.40 -9.91
CA ARG A 30 -0.50 -17.54 -11.34
C ARG A 30 0.79 -17.99 -12.03
N PRO A 31 0.74 -18.96 -12.95
CA PRO A 31 1.92 -19.33 -13.73
C PRO A 31 2.43 -18.07 -14.41
N HIS A 32 3.70 -17.72 -14.15
CA HIS A 32 4.34 -16.55 -14.74
C HIS A 32 4.23 -16.66 -16.26
N LYS A 33 3.70 -15.63 -16.91
CA LYS A 33 3.84 -15.55 -18.36
C LYS A 33 5.34 -15.42 -18.66
N GLN A 34 5.81 -16.09 -19.71
CA GLN A 34 7.16 -15.83 -20.21
C GLN A 34 7.33 -14.32 -20.41
N CYS A 35 8.42 -13.76 -19.85
CA CYS A 35 8.76 -12.33 -19.79
C CYS A 35 8.18 -11.48 -18.62
N GLU A 36 7.70 -12.07 -17.53
CA GLU A 36 7.33 -11.32 -16.31
C GLU A 36 8.48 -11.25 -15.29
N LEU A 37 8.89 -10.03 -14.89
CA LEU A 37 9.74 -9.79 -13.72
C LEU A 37 8.87 -9.81 -12.46
N VAL A 38 9.11 -10.73 -11.54
CA VAL A 38 8.40 -10.80 -10.26
C VAL A 38 9.38 -10.66 -9.10
N LEU A 39 9.15 -9.62 -8.30
CA LEU A 39 9.90 -9.31 -7.09
C LEU A 39 9.02 -9.56 -5.87
N SER A 40 9.60 -10.13 -4.83
CA SER A 40 8.94 -10.36 -3.55
C SER A 40 9.46 -9.35 -2.55
N TYR A 41 8.57 -8.54 -1.97
CA TYR A 41 8.96 -7.54 -0.98
C TYR A 41 8.79 -8.11 0.44
N PRO A 42 9.75 -7.86 1.35
CA PRO A 42 9.47 -8.00 2.78
C PRO A 42 8.42 -6.96 3.20
N PRO A 43 7.70 -7.18 4.31
CA PRO A 43 6.82 -6.15 4.86
C PRO A 43 7.67 -4.95 5.30
N MET A 44 7.47 -3.80 4.66
CA MET A 44 8.17 -2.55 4.98
C MET A 44 7.25 -1.51 5.60
N ASN A 45 7.80 -0.65 6.44
CA ASN A 45 7.19 0.55 6.97
C ASN A 45 7.65 1.76 6.15
N VAL A 46 6.72 2.38 5.41
CA VAL A 46 7.03 3.37 4.38
C VAL A 46 6.37 4.72 4.69
N ILE A 47 7.13 5.81 4.53
CA ILE A 47 6.62 7.18 4.58
C ILE A 47 6.66 7.78 3.17
N VAL A 48 5.54 8.29 2.68
CA VAL A 48 5.43 9.01 1.41
C VAL A 48 5.11 10.48 1.68
N ILE A 49 6.03 11.38 1.35
CA ILE A 49 5.88 12.82 1.55
C ILE A 49 5.40 13.44 0.24
N GLY A 50 4.15 13.88 0.22
CA GLY A 50 3.54 14.56 -0.93
C GLY A 50 3.64 16.08 -0.86
N PRO A 51 3.32 16.78 -1.96
CA PRO A 51 3.23 18.24 -1.98
C PRO A 51 2.11 18.77 -1.06
N CYS A 52 2.29 20.00 -0.56
CA CYS A 52 1.42 20.61 0.45
C CYS A 52 0.06 21.09 -0.09
N ASP A 53 -0.08 21.25 -1.40
CA ASP A 53 -1.24 21.94 -1.99
C ASP A 53 -2.24 21.00 -2.67
N THR A 54 -1.78 19.83 -3.11
CA THR A 54 -2.60 18.90 -3.90
C THR A 54 -2.29 17.44 -3.58
N LEU A 55 -3.22 16.54 -3.90
CA LEU A 55 -2.91 15.12 -4.02
C LEU A 55 -2.34 14.85 -5.41
N ALA A 56 -1.01 14.80 -5.52
CA ALA A 56 -0.36 14.41 -6.76
C ALA A 56 -0.75 12.97 -7.14
N THR A 57 -1.03 12.74 -8.43
CA THR A 57 -1.34 11.41 -8.98
C THR A 57 -0.26 10.39 -8.60
N LEU A 58 1.00 10.83 -8.55
CA LEU A 58 2.15 10.01 -8.17
C LEU A 58 2.13 9.58 -6.70
N VAL A 59 1.69 10.45 -5.78
CA VAL A 59 1.51 10.05 -4.37
C VAL A 59 0.48 8.94 -4.29
N ALA A 60 -0.66 9.10 -4.95
CA ALA A 60 -1.71 8.09 -4.94
C ALA A 60 -1.26 6.75 -5.57
N ALA A 61 -0.52 6.80 -6.67
CA ALA A 61 0.03 5.62 -7.32
C ALA A 61 1.11 4.93 -6.45
N THR A 62 2.00 5.71 -5.82
CA THR A 62 3.06 5.20 -4.94
C THR A 62 2.48 4.52 -3.71
N VAL A 63 1.53 5.16 -3.03
CA VAL A 63 0.81 4.56 -1.88
C VAL A 63 0.13 3.25 -2.30
N SER A 64 -0.54 3.25 -3.45
CA SER A 64 -1.21 2.05 -3.97
C SER A 64 -0.22 0.91 -4.31
N ALA A 65 0.96 1.25 -4.86
CA ALA A 65 1.99 0.27 -5.19
C ALA A 65 2.58 -0.41 -3.93
N PHE A 66 2.93 0.37 -2.91
CA PHE A 66 3.49 -0.17 -1.65
C PHE A 66 2.46 -0.98 -0.85
N THR A 67 1.24 -0.46 -0.69
CA THR A 67 0.16 -1.20 -0.02
C THR A 67 -0.19 -2.49 -0.77
N GLY A 68 -0.13 -2.49 -2.11
CA GLY A 68 -0.37 -3.65 -2.95
C GLY A 68 0.62 -4.81 -2.75
N VAL A 69 1.84 -4.52 -2.30
CA VAL A 69 2.83 -5.57 -1.92
C VAL A 69 2.80 -5.93 -0.43
N GLY A 70 1.86 -5.37 0.34
CA GLY A 70 1.69 -5.67 1.76
C GLY A 70 2.53 -4.81 2.71
N SER A 71 3.11 -3.71 2.23
CA SER A 71 3.82 -2.75 3.10
C SER A 71 2.83 -1.86 3.86
N LYS A 72 3.21 -1.42 5.06
CA LYS A 72 2.49 -0.39 5.81
C LYS A 72 2.93 0.97 5.30
N VAL A 73 1.96 1.80 4.92
CA VAL A 73 2.24 3.10 4.29
C VAL A 73 1.60 4.22 5.09
N ALA A 74 2.41 5.20 5.43
CA ALA A 74 1.98 6.50 5.90
C ALA A 74 2.24 7.54 4.81
N PHE A 75 1.34 8.50 4.63
CA PHE A 75 1.57 9.55 3.64
C PHE A 75 1.00 10.90 4.05
N THR A 76 1.55 11.94 3.43
CA THR A 76 1.10 13.34 3.58
C THR A 76 0.67 13.89 2.22
N SER A 77 -0.34 14.75 2.21
CA SER A 77 -0.68 15.56 1.02
C SER A 77 -1.55 16.76 1.37
N GLY A 78 -1.70 17.68 0.41
CA GLY A 78 -2.49 18.91 0.54
C GLY A 78 -4.00 18.81 0.33
N ASP A 79 -4.52 17.67 -0.11
CA ASP A 79 -5.96 17.48 -0.34
C ASP A 79 -6.55 16.52 0.71
N PRO A 80 -7.21 17.03 1.77
CA PRO A 80 -7.78 16.20 2.82
C PRO A 80 -8.85 15.22 2.32
N LYS A 81 -9.65 15.63 1.33
CA LYS A 81 -10.77 14.82 0.85
C LYS A 81 -10.25 13.66 0.00
N GLY A 82 -9.43 13.95 -0.99
CA GLY A 82 -8.79 12.93 -1.83
C GLY A 82 -7.93 11.98 -1.01
N SER A 83 -7.18 12.51 -0.04
CA SER A 83 -6.32 11.70 0.83
C SER A 83 -7.10 10.77 1.75
N SER A 84 -8.19 11.25 2.36
CA SER A 84 -9.04 10.39 3.20
C SER A 84 -9.62 9.22 2.41
N ILE A 85 -10.08 9.47 1.18
CA ILE A 85 -10.57 8.41 0.28
C ILE A 85 -9.45 7.43 -0.07
N LEU A 86 -8.25 7.93 -0.39
CA LEU A 86 -7.09 7.10 -0.70
C LEU A 86 -6.69 6.21 0.49
N ALA A 87 -6.61 6.79 1.69
CA ALA A 87 -6.29 6.09 2.93
C ALA A 87 -7.30 4.96 3.21
N GLN A 88 -8.60 5.26 3.12
CA GLN A 88 -9.66 4.26 3.29
C GLN A 88 -9.57 3.13 2.26
N ARG A 89 -9.28 3.47 1.00
CA ARG A 89 -9.19 2.48 -0.09
C ARG A 89 -7.97 1.57 0.01
N THR A 90 -6.84 2.09 0.47
CA THR A 90 -5.54 1.39 0.47
C THR A 90 -5.16 0.81 1.82
N GLY A 91 -5.83 1.22 2.90
CA GLY A 91 -5.43 0.90 4.28
C GLY A 91 -4.21 1.71 4.75
N ALA A 92 -3.75 2.69 3.96
CA ALA A 92 -2.67 3.58 4.35
C ALA A 92 -3.11 4.59 5.42
N ARG A 93 -2.15 5.11 6.19
CA ARG A 93 -2.36 6.15 7.19
C ARG A 93 -2.11 7.52 6.58
N TYR A 94 -3.12 8.38 6.59
CA TYR A 94 -3.01 9.76 6.11
C TYR A 94 -2.69 10.72 7.26
N TYR A 95 -1.71 11.60 7.02
CA TYR A 95 -1.41 12.76 7.86
C TYR A 95 -1.70 14.07 7.10
N PRO A 96 -2.53 14.96 7.65
CA PRO A 96 -2.73 16.29 7.10
C PRO A 96 -1.43 17.09 6.97
N SER A 97 -1.34 17.98 5.98
CA SER A 97 -0.17 18.83 5.73
C SER A 97 0.23 19.74 6.91
N SER A 98 -0.65 19.93 7.89
CA SER A 98 -0.35 20.64 9.14
C SER A 98 0.59 19.90 10.09
N PHE A 99 0.80 18.59 9.90
CA PHE A 99 1.71 17.80 10.73
C PHE A 99 3.16 18.00 10.27
N THR A 100 4.06 18.20 11.24
CA THR A 100 5.49 18.24 10.96
C THR A 100 6.03 16.84 10.68
N LEU A 101 7.11 16.74 9.90
CA LEU A 101 7.72 15.45 9.59
C LEU A 101 8.15 14.71 10.86
N ASP A 102 8.71 15.41 11.85
CA ASP A 102 9.11 14.84 13.13
C ASP A 102 7.92 14.23 13.90
N ALA A 103 6.75 14.89 13.87
CA ALA A 103 5.55 14.37 14.51
C ALA A 103 5.04 13.10 13.80
N ILE A 104 5.14 13.05 12.48
CA ILE A 104 4.74 11.90 11.66
C ILE A 104 5.68 10.73 11.93
N VAL A 105 6.99 10.97 11.87
CA VAL A 105 8.03 9.98 12.16
C VAL A 105 7.86 9.45 13.59
N GLY A 106 7.57 10.32 14.56
CA GLY A 106 7.29 9.93 15.95
C GLY A 106 6.08 9.00 16.11
N ASP A 107 4.90 9.38 15.57
CA ASP A 107 3.68 8.53 15.65
C ASP A 107 3.86 7.20 14.91
N ILE A 108 4.60 7.20 13.80
CA ILE A 108 4.90 5.97 13.06
C ILE A 108 5.86 5.09 13.84
N ALA A 109 6.91 5.67 14.40
CA ALA A 109 7.91 4.92 15.14
C ALA A 109 7.30 4.24 16.37
N GLU A 110 6.42 4.94 17.09
CA GLU A 110 5.68 4.40 18.23
C GLU A 110 4.77 3.23 17.84
N ARG A 111 4.14 3.29 16.66
CA ARG A 111 3.14 2.30 16.22
C ARG A 111 3.73 1.11 15.49
N TRP A 112 4.72 1.35 14.64
CA TRP A 112 5.22 0.38 13.67
C TRP A 112 6.66 -0.05 13.95
N GLY A 113 7.38 0.64 14.84
CA GLY A 113 8.79 0.40 15.11
C GLY A 113 9.67 1.20 14.15
N ASP A 114 10.54 0.55 13.41
CA ASP A 114 11.44 1.24 12.50
C ASP A 114 10.74 1.72 11.21
N ILE A 115 11.39 2.66 10.52
CA ILE A 115 10.98 3.13 9.19
C ILE A 115 12.03 2.62 8.20
N ASP A 116 11.59 1.84 7.22
CA ASP A 116 12.49 1.23 6.24
C ASP A 116 12.73 2.15 5.04
N VAL A 117 11.68 2.87 4.61
CA VAL A 117 11.71 3.65 3.36
C VAL A 117 11.04 5.00 3.57
N VAL A 118 11.71 6.06 3.12
CA VAL A 118 11.14 7.40 3.01
C VAL A 118 11.18 7.82 1.54
N VAL A 119 10.01 8.14 0.99
CA VAL A 119 9.85 8.62 -0.38
C VAL A 119 9.45 10.09 -0.33
N ASP A 120 10.35 10.98 -0.76
CA ASP A 120 10.07 12.41 -0.85
C ASP A 120 9.67 12.80 -2.28
N LEU A 121 8.40 13.13 -2.47
CA LEU A 121 7.82 13.51 -3.76
C LEU A 121 7.48 14.99 -3.84
N ARG A 122 7.95 15.81 -2.90
CA ARG A 122 7.66 17.26 -2.88
C ARG A 122 8.28 18.03 -4.05
N ILE A 123 9.36 17.51 -4.63
CA ILE A 123 10.17 18.17 -5.66
C ILE A 123 9.59 17.98 -7.08
N ILE A 124 8.66 17.03 -7.25
CA ILE A 124 8.11 16.70 -8.57
C ILE A 124 7.02 17.74 -8.90
N GLY A 125 7.43 18.81 -9.57
CA GLY A 125 6.55 19.87 -10.07
C GLY A 125 5.61 19.40 -11.19
N PRO A 126 4.48 20.09 -11.39
CA PRO A 126 3.49 19.75 -12.42
C PRO A 126 4.01 19.86 -13.86
N GLU A 127 5.16 20.53 -14.08
CA GLU A 127 5.76 20.72 -15.40
C GLU A 127 6.41 19.47 -16.04
N ASN A 128 6.55 18.35 -15.33
CA ASN A 128 7.26 17.16 -15.81
C ASN A 128 6.35 15.97 -16.15
N VAL A 129 5.07 16.22 -16.43
CA VAL A 129 4.09 15.16 -16.73
C VAL A 129 3.69 15.24 -18.20
N ASP A 130 4.28 14.38 -19.03
CA ASP A 130 3.96 14.21 -20.45
C ASP A 130 2.47 13.87 -20.68
N ASP A 131 2.01 14.01 -21.93
CA ASP A 131 0.62 13.95 -22.40
C ASP A 131 -0.18 12.65 -22.06
N ASN A 132 0.40 11.68 -21.35
CA ASN A 132 -0.29 10.52 -20.77
C ASN A 132 0.02 10.33 -19.27
N PRO A 133 -0.53 11.20 -18.39
CA PRO A 133 -0.14 11.29 -16.99
C PRO A 133 -0.35 9.98 -16.22
N ALA A 134 -1.36 9.18 -16.54
CA ALA A 134 -1.73 8.01 -15.76
C ALA A 134 -0.80 6.81 -15.97
N ALA A 135 -0.34 6.56 -17.20
CA ALA A 135 0.56 5.46 -17.52
C ALA A 135 1.97 5.72 -17.00
N ASP A 136 2.42 6.98 -17.10
CA ASP A 136 3.75 7.39 -16.65
C ASP A 136 3.83 7.40 -15.13
N THR A 137 2.78 7.87 -14.46
CA THR A 137 2.69 7.86 -13.01
C THR A 137 2.71 6.45 -12.42
N ALA A 138 1.97 5.50 -13.02
CA ALA A 138 1.97 4.12 -12.55
C ALA A 138 3.32 3.44 -12.76
N SER A 139 4.01 3.76 -13.86
CA SER A 139 5.35 3.25 -14.15
C SER A 139 6.38 3.83 -13.19
N ALA A 140 6.32 5.13 -12.91
CA ALA A 140 7.16 5.80 -11.92
C ALA A 140 6.96 5.23 -10.51
N ALA A 141 5.70 5.02 -10.08
CA ALA A 141 5.41 4.40 -8.79
C ALA A 141 5.98 2.98 -8.67
N ARG A 142 5.93 2.18 -9.74
CA ARG A 142 6.57 0.85 -9.77
C ARG A 142 8.08 0.94 -9.74
N HIS A 143 8.67 1.95 -10.38
CA HIS A 143 10.10 2.17 -10.36
C HIS A 143 10.59 2.59 -8.97
N ILE A 144 9.87 3.50 -8.29
CA ILE A 144 10.12 3.86 -6.89
C ILE A 144 10.07 2.60 -6.00
N LEU A 145 9.03 1.77 -6.18
CA LEU A 145 8.90 0.51 -5.45
C LEU A 145 10.09 -0.41 -5.73
N TYR A 146 10.50 -0.56 -7.00
CA TYR A 146 11.67 -1.34 -7.39
C TYR A 146 12.93 -0.87 -6.65
N LEU A 147 13.24 0.43 -6.68
CA LEU A 147 14.42 1.00 -6.03
C LEU A 147 14.38 0.85 -4.51
N SER A 148 13.19 0.85 -3.91
CA SER A 148 13.02 0.67 -2.46
C SER A 148 13.26 -0.75 -1.95
N HIS A 149 13.44 -1.72 -2.85
CA HIS A 149 13.74 -3.09 -2.45
C HIS A 149 15.10 -3.15 -1.73
N PRO A 150 15.24 -3.87 -0.59
CA PRO A 150 16.51 -3.95 0.14
C PRO A 150 17.70 -4.41 -0.72
N ASP A 151 17.47 -5.38 -1.61
CA ASP A 151 18.50 -5.87 -2.55
C ASP A 151 18.91 -4.85 -3.62
N ASN A 152 18.19 -3.74 -3.75
CA ASN A 152 18.45 -2.67 -4.73
C ASN A 152 19.03 -1.42 -4.08
N THR A 153 19.30 -1.43 -2.77
CA THR A 153 19.87 -0.29 -2.03
C THR A 153 21.17 0.24 -2.63
N TRP A 154 22.00 -0.64 -3.16
CA TRP A 154 23.25 -0.29 -3.87
C TRP A 154 23.05 0.63 -5.09
N LEU A 155 21.86 0.64 -5.72
CA LEU A 155 21.56 1.55 -6.85
C LEU A 155 21.43 3.00 -6.39
N CYS A 156 21.10 3.23 -5.12
CA CYS A 156 20.92 4.55 -4.54
C CYS A 156 22.23 5.13 -3.97
N ASP A 157 23.20 4.26 -3.64
CA ASP A 157 24.48 4.66 -3.01
C ASP A 157 25.48 5.30 -3.99
N GLU A 158 25.30 5.13 -5.31
CA GLU A 158 26.20 5.73 -6.33
C GLU A 158 25.97 7.24 -6.57
N TRP A 159 24.98 7.86 -5.91
CA TRP A 159 24.59 9.26 -6.13
C TRP A 159 24.85 10.20 -4.94
N LEU A 160 25.59 9.75 -3.92
CA LEU A 160 26.05 10.53 -2.75
C LEU A 160 27.57 10.75 -2.80
#